data_AF-A0A2W6EM82-F1
#
_entry.id   AF-A0A2W6EM82-F1
#
_cell.length_a   1.000
_cell.length_b   1.000
_cell.length_c   1.000
_cell.angle_alpha   90.00
_cell.angle_beta   90.00
_cell.angle_gamma   90.00
#
_symmetry.space_group_name_H-M   'P 1'
#
loop_
_entity.id
_entity.type
_entity.pdbx_description
1 polymer ?
#
loop_
_entity_poly.entity_id
_entity_poly.type
_entity_poly.pdbx_seq_one_letter_code
_entity_poly.pdbx_strand_id
1 'polypeptide(L)'
;MRCSGTCGSVARPLGGAASQEWAVMFMCPDNRYRIGLLASKIQTRTDLAVRQLAGDVRGGSMRRVAGLTLTGLGAFFVASALLLRFYIPGQVIKFPLNEYDVLTLTGNNLSYFSVAQLKELSGVSMRATSTFRGIVKAGSSSTAVWDNFTALEDVTNHQPVQYSSQRSAFDRRTGALVNCCGAAVDSNTKIRQSGLAFVWPIGAQRKTYQVFDTTLLKPVPARYVGTATINGMTAYKFVEQVSNERFGQQAVPRSLAGLPGQGSVTLSENYTATNTYWVDPVTGTVLALSQNDKVALEDSTGAARLVALQGQVVTTPQTDQAQVNIARSAQNKIRLIQDIGPLVLVIVGIGLVVLGIMLIMRQRDEEEPVYDEDPVGSAA
;
A
#
# COMPACT_ATOMS: atom_id res chain seq x y z
N MET A 1 -1.23 56.46 -32.72
CA MET A 1 -0.63 55.61 -33.77
C MET A 1 -0.17 54.31 -33.13
N ARG A 2 -0.64 53.18 -33.68
CA ARG A 2 -0.19 51.76 -33.57
C ARG A 2 0.02 51.12 -32.17
N CYS A 3 -0.74 50.05 -31.96
CA CYS A 3 -0.59 49.01 -30.93
C CYS A 3 0.62 48.09 -31.17
N SER A 4 1.19 47.54 -30.10
CA SER A 4 1.59 46.13 -29.90
C SER A 4 2.19 46.03 -28.47
N GLY A 5 2.09 44.98 -27.66
CA GLY A 5 1.51 43.65 -27.73
C GLY A 5 2.07 42.83 -26.56
N THR A 6 1.19 42.15 -25.84
CA THR A 6 1.40 40.88 -25.07
C THR A 6 2.37 40.82 -23.88
N CYS A 7 1.79 40.79 -22.67
CA CYS A 7 2.34 40.15 -21.47
C CYS A 7 2.14 38.62 -21.53
N GLY A 8 3.19 37.86 -21.22
CA GLY A 8 3.09 36.47 -20.76
C GLY A 8 3.21 36.42 -19.24
N SER A 9 2.55 35.47 -18.58
CA SER A 9 2.69 35.26 -17.13
C SER A 9 2.78 33.79 -16.78
N VAL A 10 3.82 33.51 -15.99
CA VAL A 10 4.16 32.29 -15.26
C VAL A 10 3.34 32.20 -13.96
N ALA A 11 3.30 31.00 -13.37
CA ALA A 11 2.36 30.51 -12.36
C ALA A 11 2.66 30.84 -10.87
N ARG A 12 1.61 30.59 -10.04
CA ARG A 12 1.58 29.90 -8.71
C ARG A 12 1.71 30.72 -7.40
N PRO A 13 1.24 30.20 -6.21
CA PRO A 13 -0.10 30.45 -5.64
C PRO A 13 -0.12 30.89 -4.14
N LEU A 14 -1.23 31.41 -3.63
CA LEU A 14 -1.56 31.41 -2.18
C LEU A 14 -3.08 31.20 -1.95
N GLY A 15 -3.41 30.42 -0.90
CA GLY A 15 -4.70 29.75 -0.71
C GLY A 15 -5.81 30.51 0.02
N GLY A 16 -6.88 29.77 0.31
CA GLY A 16 -7.91 30.10 1.29
C GLY A 16 -9.24 30.63 0.73
N ALA A 17 -10.20 29.73 0.59
CA ALA A 17 -11.67 29.88 0.63
C ALA A 17 -12.41 30.92 -0.27
N ALA A 18 -13.50 30.40 -0.86
CA ALA A 18 -14.66 31.07 -1.46
C ALA A 18 -14.56 31.53 -2.93
N SER A 19 -15.40 30.88 -3.76
CA SER A 19 -16.03 31.35 -5.01
C SER A 19 -15.18 32.12 -6.04
N GLN A 20 -14.98 31.50 -7.20
CA GLN A 20 -14.84 32.16 -8.51
C GLN A 20 -15.72 31.35 -9.48
N GLU A 21 -16.96 31.75 -9.78
CA GLU A 21 -17.33 32.78 -10.77
C GLU A 21 -16.15 33.44 -11.51
N TRP A 22 -16.18 33.26 -12.83
CA TRP A 22 -15.21 33.79 -13.78
C TRP A 22 -15.44 35.27 -13.98
N ALA A 23 -14.47 36.11 -13.60
CA ALA A 23 -14.43 37.51 -14.00
C ALA A 23 -12.99 37.89 -14.37
N VAL A 24 -12.79 38.21 -15.65
CA VAL A 24 -11.55 38.79 -16.18
C VAL A 24 -11.50 40.25 -15.75
N MET A 25 -10.44 40.67 -15.06
CA MET A 25 -10.25 42.08 -14.68
C MET A 25 -8.92 42.59 -15.24
N PHE A 26 -9.00 43.64 -16.06
CA PHE A 26 -7.88 44.49 -16.44
C PHE A 26 -7.70 45.59 -15.38
N MET A 27 -6.45 45.90 -15.00
CA MET A 27 -6.10 47.09 -14.23
C MET A 27 -5.26 48.04 -15.08
N CYS A 28 -5.61 49.33 -14.99
CA CYS A 28 -4.70 50.48 -15.10
C CYS A 28 -5.33 51.65 -14.32
N PRO A 29 -4.56 52.70 -13.96
CA PRO A 29 -4.56 53.27 -12.62
C PRO A 29 -5.20 54.66 -12.55
N ASP A 30 -5.35 55.12 -11.31
CA ASP A 30 -5.60 56.49 -10.86
C ASP A 30 -7.02 57.09 -10.97
N ASN A 31 -7.61 57.20 -9.78
CA ASN A 31 -8.01 58.44 -9.12
C ASN A 31 -9.32 59.16 -9.53
N ARG A 32 -10.15 59.33 -8.49
CA ARG A 32 -11.23 60.31 -8.24
C ARG A 32 -12.69 59.95 -8.57
N TYR A 33 -13.41 59.77 -7.45
CA TYR A 33 -14.66 60.44 -7.02
C TYR A 33 -15.92 60.47 -7.91
N ARG A 34 -17.00 60.02 -7.25
CA ARG A 34 -18.32 60.66 -7.03
C ARG A 34 -19.53 60.24 -7.88
N ILE A 35 -20.66 60.15 -7.14
CA ILE A 35 -22.09 60.20 -7.53
C ILE A 35 -22.63 58.83 -8.00
N GLY A 36 -23.78 58.34 -7.56
CA GLY A 36 -24.82 58.95 -6.75
C GLY A 36 -25.85 57.91 -6.30
N LEU A 37 -26.56 58.27 -5.24
CA LEU A 37 -27.70 57.58 -4.70
C LEU A 37 -28.81 57.53 -5.77
N LEU A 38 -29.22 56.34 -6.20
CA LEU A 38 -30.55 56.11 -6.75
C LEU A 38 -31.18 54.96 -5.98
N ALA A 39 -31.90 55.34 -4.92
CA ALA A 39 -32.91 54.50 -4.32
C ALA A 39 -34.00 54.27 -5.37
N SER A 40 -34.05 53.07 -5.93
CA SER A 40 -35.20 52.60 -6.71
C SER A 40 -35.89 51.49 -5.92
N LYS A 41 -37.11 51.81 -5.49
CA LYS A 41 -38.13 50.91 -4.96
C LYS A 41 -38.28 49.68 -5.86
N ILE A 42 -37.87 48.51 -5.36
CA ILE A 42 -38.54 47.25 -5.65
C ILE A 42 -38.74 46.52 -4.31
N GLN A 43 -39.61 47.10 -3.50
CA GLN A 43 -40.24 46.42 -2.37
C GLN A 43 -41.58 45.89 -2.88
N THR A 44 -41.63 44.63 -3.34
CA THR A 44 -42.79 43.75 -3.19
C THR A 44 -42.52 42.39 -3.85
N ARG A 45 -42.81 41.31 -3.11
CA ARG A 45 -42.79 39.88 -3.48
C ARG A 45 -41.48 39.10 -3.26
N THR A 46 -40.95 39.08 -2.04
CA THR A 46 -40.14 37.94 -1.57
C THR A 46 -40.36 37.58 -0.09
N ASP A 47 -41.45 38.02 0.54
CA ASP A 47 -41.73 37.71 1.96
C ASP A 47 -42.82 36.66 2.19
N LEU A 48 -43.47 36.12 1.15
CA LEU A 48 -44.46 35.04 1.31
C LEU A 48 -43.90 33.62 1.09
N ALA A 49 -42.83 33.45 0.33
CA ALA A 49 -42.29 32.11 0.05
C ALA A 49 -41.34 31.58 1.14
N VAL A 50 -40.71 32.46 1.93
CA VAL A 50 -39.81 32.06 3.03
C VAL A 50 -40.58 31.77 4.33
N ARG A 51 -41.79 32.31 4.49
CA ARG A 51 -42.65 32.03 5.66
C ARG A 51 -43.45 30.74 5.55
N GLN A 52 -43.45 30.06 4.40
CA GLN A 52 -44.25 28.84 4.19
C GLN A 52 -43.46 27.53 4.34
N LEU A 53 -42.13 27.60 4.53
CA LEU A 53 -41.31 26.46 4.98
C LEU A 53 -40.91 26.55 6.47
N ALA A 54 -41.24 27.66 7.12
CA ALA A 54 -41.07 27.87 8.57
C ALA A 54 -42.40 27.74 9.33
N GLY A 55 -43.44 27.20 8.70
CA GLY A 55 -44.72 26.88 9.31
C GLY A 55 -44.90 25.37 9.38
N ASP A 56 -44.45 24.77 10.48
CA ASP A 56 -45.19 23.78 11.29
C ASP A 56 -44.24 22.95 12.19
N VAL A 57 -43.39 23.60 12.98
CA VAL A 57 -42.89 22.98 14.23
C VAL A 57 -43.83 23.42 15.35
N ARG A 58 -45.12 23.10 15.19
CA ARG A 58 -46.08 23.18 16.29
C ARG A 58 -45.74 22.07 17.29
N GLY A 59 -45.24 22.46 18.46
CA GLY A 59 -45.52 21.79 19.74
C GLY A 59 -45.22 20.29 19.87
N GLY A 60 -44.30 19.71 19.08
CA GLY A 60 -43.74 18.41 19.46
C GLY A 60 -42.90 18.61 20.70
N SER A 61 -43.21 17.93 21.83
CA SER A 61 -42.40 18.09 23.04
C SER A 61 -40.91 17.93 22.69
N MET A 62 -40.05 18.71 23.33
CA MET A 62 -38.60 18.69 23.11
C MET A 62 -38.00 17.26 23.16
N ARG A 63 -38.68 16.34 23.85
CA ARG A 63 -38.33 14.91 23.94
C ARG A 63 -38.66 14.12 22.68
N ARG A 64 -39.72 14.46 21.93
CA ARG A 64 -40.06 13.82 20.64
C ARG A 64 -39.01 14.12 19.58
N VAL A 65 -38.61 15.39 19.49
CA VAL A 65 -37.58 15.84 18.56
C VAL A 65 -36.24 15.19 18.92
N ALA A 66 -35.88 15.17 20.21
CA ALA A 66 -34.68 14.48 20.69
C ALA A 66 -34.71 12.96 20.43
N GLY A 67 -35.86 12.30 20.61
CA GLY A 67 -36.00 10.87 20.34
C GLY A 67 -35.82 10.53 18.85
N LEU A 68 -36.38 11.34 17.96
CA LEU A 68 -36.23 11.16 16.51
C LEU A 68 -34.80 11.43 16.03
N THR A 69 -34.12 12.45 16.56
CA THR A 69 -32.72 12.73 16.19
C THR A 69 -31.78 11.64 16.66
N LEU A 70 -31.95 11.14 17.90
CA LEU A 70 -31.17 10.02 18.43
C LEU A 70 -31.39 8.73 17.64
N THR A 71 -32.64 8.43 17.27
CA THR A 71 -32.96 7.26 16.44
C THR A 71 -32.32 7.37 15.05
N GLY A 72 -32.41 8.54 14.40
CA GLY A 72 -31.78 8.79 13.11
C GLY A 72 -30.25 8.67 13.14
N LEU A 73 -29.62 9.24 14.18
CA LEU A 73 -28.18 9.13 14.38
C LEU A 73 -27.74 7.67 14.65
N GLY A 74 -28.50 6.94 15.46
CA GLY A 74 -28.23 5.53 15.72
C GLY A 74 -28.32 4.68 14.46
N ALA A 75 -29.36 4.88 13.64
CA ALA A 75 -29.48 4.22 12.33
C ALA A 75 -28.32 4.56 11.38
N PHE A 76 -27.88 5.83 11.37
CA PHE A 76 -26.71 6.26 10.60
C PHE A 76 -25.42 5.56 11.04
N PHE A 77 -25.18 5.36 12.33
CA PHE A 77 -24.02 4.62 12.82
C PHE A 77 -24.06 3.14 12.46
N VAL A 78 -25.22 2.49 12.55
CA VAL A 78 -25.38 1.10 12.10
C VAL A 78 -25.10 0.98 10.59
N ALA A 79 -25.66 1.89 9.77
CA ALA A 79 -25.40 1.92 8.34
C ALA A 79 -23.90 2.16 8.03
N SER A 80 -23.27 3.09 8.75
CA SER A 80 -21.84 3.38 8.65
C SER A 80 -20.98 2.17 9.05
N ALA A 81 -21.39 1.41 10.07
CA ALA A 81 -20.71 0.18 10.47
C ALA A 81 -20.74 -0.89 9.37
N LEU A 82 -21.88 -1.07 8.71
CA LEU A 82 -22.01 -1.99 7.56
C LEU A 82 -21.08 -1.56 6.42
N LEU A 83 -21.07 -0.26 6.10
CA LEU A 83 -20.19 0.29 5.07
C LEU A 83 -18.71 0.09 5.42
N LEU A 84 -18.34 0.34 6.68
CA LEU A 84 -16.98 0.14 7.20
C LEU A 84 -16.56 -1.34 7.19
N ARG A 85 -17.48 -2.28 7.41
CA ARG A 85 -17.20 -3.72 7.43
C ARG A 85 -17.11 -4.35 6.05
N PHE A 86 -17.99 -3.94 5.13
CA PHE A 86 -18.19 -4.63 3.85
C PHE A 86 -17.63 -3.88 2.64
N TYR A 87 -17.49 -2.55 2.69
CA TYR A 87 -17.07 -1.76 1.54
C TYR A 87 -15.68 -1.14 1.70
N ILE A 88 -15.44 -0.45 2.82
CA ILE A 88 -14.18 0.27 3.07
C ILE A 88 -12.92 -0.60 3.02
N PRO A 89 -12.89 -1.84 3.55
CA PRO A 89 -11.67 -2.64 3.59
C PRO A 89 -11.10 -2.87 2.20
N GLY A 90 -11.97 -3.12 1.21
CA GLY A 90 -11.56 -3.24 -0.18
C GLY A 90 -10.90 -1.97 -0.71
N GLN A 91 -11.32 -0.78 -0.30
CA GLN A 91 -10.82 0.48 -0.86
C GLN A 91 -9.50 0.95 -0.23
N VAL A 92 -9.30 0.68 1.05
CA VAL A 92 -8.21 1.28 1.84
C VAL A 92 -7.13 0.30 2.27
N ILE A 93 -7.43 -1.00 2.38
CA ILE A 93 -6.45 -2.02 2.75
C ILE A 93 -5.73 -2.44 1.47
N LYS A 94 -4.63 -1.75 1.20
CA LYS A 94 -3.79 -1.94 0.03
C LYS A 94 -2.39 -1.39 0.28
N PHE A 95 -1.41 -1.95 -0.42
CA PHE A 95 -0.02 -1.50 -0.38
C PHE A 95 0.11 -0.02 -0.75
N PRO A 96 1.01 0.72 -0.10
CA PRO A 96 1.19 2.15 -0.35
C PRO A 96 1.92 2.41 -1.68
N LEU A 97 1.73 3.63 -2.20
CA LEU A 97 2.48 4.10 -3.37
C LEU A 97 3.84 4.68 -3.01
N ASN A 98 3.91 5.33 -1.84
CA ASN A 98 5.14 5.86 -1.29
C ASN A 98 5.60 4.87 -0.22
N GLU A 99 6.71 4.21 -0.50
CA GLU A 99 7.35 3.26 0.41
C GLU A 99 8.85 3.52 0.39
N TYR A 100 9.49 3.36 1.54
CA TYR A 100 10.93 3.35 1.64
C TYR A 100 11.32 2.38 2.74
N ASP A 101 11.90 1.25 2.33
CA ASP A 101 12.29 0.17 3.24
C ASP A 101 13.70 -0.30 2.90
N VAL A 102 14.45 -0.69 3.92
CA VAL A 102 15.82 -1.21 3.78
C VAL A 102 15.92 -2.54 4.49
N LEU A 103 16.09 -3.59 3.70
CA LEU A 103 16.27 -4.95 4.18
C LEU A 103 17.77 -5.27 4.19
N THR A 104 18.29 -5.70 5.34
CA THR A 104 19.69 -6.12 5.46
C THR A 104 19.75 -7.60 5.84
N LEU A 105 20.45 -8.37 5.01
CA LEU A 105 20.81 -9.75 5.29
C LEU A 105 22.32 -9.86 5.49
N THR A 106 22.72 -10.78 6.36
CA THR A 106 24.11 -11.07 6.65
C THR A 106 24.34 -12.57 6.67
N GLY A 107 25.53 -12.98 6.28
CA GLY A 107 25.96 -14.37 6.34
C GLY A 107 27.45 -14.46 6.60
N ASN A 108 27.87 -15.57 7.20
CA ASN A 108 29.27 -15.89 7.47
C ASN A 108 29.66 -17.15 6.71
N ASN A 109 30.96 -17.31 6.45
CA ASN A 109 31.50 -18.49 5.76
C ASN A 109 30.96 -18.68 4.33
N LEU A 110 30.79 -17.58 3.60
CA LEU A 110 30.43 -17.60 2.19
C LEU A 110 31.68 -17.72 1.31
N SER A 111 31.47 -18.14 0.06
CA SER A 111 32.50 -18.16 -0.97
C SER A 111 32.04 -17.43 -2.22
N TYR A 112 32.95 -16.72 -2.89
CA TYR A 112 32.68 -16.10 -4.18
C TYR A 112 33.95 -15.97 -5.01
N PHE A 113 33.79 -15.87 -6.33
CA PHE A 113 34.90 -15.62 -7.23
C PHE A 113 35.18 -14.12 -7.33
N SER A 114 36.35 -13.69 -6.86
CA SER A 114 36.80 -12.30 -7.00
C SER A 114 37.42 -12.08 -8.38
N VAL A 115 36.76 -11.29 -9.23
CA VAL A 115 37.28 -10.92 -10.55
C VAL A 115 38.55 -10.06 -10.42
N ALA A 116 38.63 -9.20 -9.40
CA ALA A 116 39.79 -8.36 -9.15
C ALA A 116 41.05 -9.16 -8.77
N GLN A 117 40.88 -10.25 -8.01
CA GLN A 117 41.97 -11.08 -7.54
C GLN A 117 42.14 -12.37 -8.38
N LEU A 118 41.24 -12.62 -9.34
CA LEU A 118 41.15 -13.84 -10.16
C LEU A 118 41.22 -15.14 -9.35
N LYS A 119 40.61 -15.13 -8.16
CA LYS A 119 40.59 -16.30 -7.27
C LYS A 119 39.28 -16.37 -6.50
N GLU A 120 38.94 -17.58 -6.08
CA GLU A 120 37.87 -17.82 -5.14
C GLU A 120 38.32 -17.36 -3.73
N LEU A 121 37.47 -16.58 -3.07
CA LEU A 121 37.61 -16.19 -1.68
C LEU A 121 36.54 -16.93 -0.89
N SER A 122 36.97 -17.68 0.13
CA SER A 122 36.11 -18.48 0.99
C SER A 122 36.23 -18.04 2.45
N GLY A 123 35.25 -18.38 3.27
CA GLY A 123 35.25 -18.01 4.69
C GLY A 123 34.92 -16.55 4.94
N VAL A 124 34.40 -15.82 3.94
CA VAL A 124 34.12 -14.39 4.05
C VAL A 124 32.75 -14.15 4.67
N SER A 125 32.61 -12.99 5.30
CA SER A 125 31.31 -12.49 5.75
C SER A 125 30.73 -11.59 4.66
N MET A 126 29.46 -11.79 4.34
CA MET A 126 28.77 -10.98 3.34
C MET A 126 27.57 -10.26 3.93
N ARG A 127 27.27 -9.10 3.34
CA ARG A 127 26.06 -8.33 3.60
C ARG A 127 25.33 -8.09 2.29
N ALA A 128 24.05 -8.43 2.27
CA ALA A 128 23.14 -8.03 1.21
C ALA A 128 22.25 -6.90 1.74
N THR A 129 22.27 -5.74 1.09
CA THR A 129 21.41 -4.61 1.42
C THR A 129 20.46 -4.34 0.26
N SER A 130 19.16 -4.57 0.48
CA SER A 130 18.10 -4.29 -0.49
C SER A 130 17.37 -3.01 -0.08
N THR A 131 17.28 -2.03 -0.98
CA THR A 131 16.54 -0.79 -0.77
C THR A 131 15.32 -0.76 -1.66
N PHE A 132 14.14 -0.73 -1.05
CA PHE A 132 12.86 -0.60 -1.74
C PHE A 132 12.40 0.84 -1.74
N ARG A 133 11.94 1.34 -2.90
CA ARG A 133 11.44 2.70 -3.05
C ARG A 133 10.20 2.75 -3.93
N GLY A 134 9.12 3.33 -3.43
CA GLY A 134 7.91 3.58 -4.19
C GLY A 134 8.02 4.77 -5.15
N ILE A 135 7.61 4.57 -6.41
CA ILE A 135 7.53 5.62 -7.44
C ILE A 135 6.09 6.12 -7.55
N VAL A 136 5.75 7.09 -6.71
CA VAL A 136 4.37 7.60 -6.58
C VAL A 136 3.77 8.03 -7.93
N LYS A 137 4.56 8.71 -8.78
CA LYS A 137 4.11 9.22 -10.09
C LYS A 137 3.80 8.13 -11.11
N ALA A 138 4.39 6.94 -10.97
CA ALA A 138 4.16 5.81 -11.87
C ALA A 138 3.02 4.89 -11.37
N GLY A 139 2.59 5.06 -10.13
CA GLY A 139 1.49 4.29 -9.53
C GLY A 139 0.11 4.87 -9.78
N SER A 140 -0.90 4.10 -9.38
CA SER A 140 -2.32 4.41 -9.50
C SER A 140 -3.11 3.98 -8.24
N SER A 141 -4.44 4.06 -8.29
CA SER A 141 -5.29 3.59 -7.19
C SER A 141 -5.21 2.07 -6.98
N SER A 142 -4.91 1.30 -8.03
CA SER A 142 -4.84 -0.17 -8.06
C SER A 142 -3.42 -0.72 -8.21
N THR A 143 -2.47 0.04 -8.78
CA THR A 143 -1.13 -0.46 -9.11
C THR A 143 -0.06 0.38 -8.40
N ALA A 144 0.86 -0.27 -7.69
CA ALA A 144 2.06 0.37 -7.15
C ALA A 144 3.26 0.03 -8.05
N VAL A 145 4.24 0.92 -8.10
CA VAL A 145 5.49 0.71 -8.83
C VAL A 145 6.62 0.97 -7.87
N TRP A 146 7.41 -0.06 -7.57
CA TRP A 146 8.55 0.05 -6.67
C TRP A 146 9.84 -0.31 -7.40
N ASP A 147 10.90 0.38 -7.00
CA ASP A 147 12.28 0.04 -7.33
C ASP A 147 12.90 -0.71 -6.16
N ASN A 148 13.58 -1.80 -6.44
CA ASN A 148 14.50 -2.47 -5.54
C ASN A 148 15.92 -2.33 -6.09
N PHE A 149 16.87 -1.97 -5.24
CA PHE A 149 18.30 -2.07 -5.53
C PHE A 149 18.96 -2.93 -4.47
N THR A 150 19.65 -3.98 -4.88
CA THR A 150 20.36 -4.90 -3.99
C THR A 150 21.87 -4.77 -4.20
N ALA A 151 22.59 -4.52 -3.11
CA ALA A 151 24.04 -4.56 -3.05
C ALA A 151 24.48 -5.76 -2.22
N LEU A 152 25.20 -6.69 -2.83
CA LEU A 152 25.90 -7.78 -2.13
C LEU A 152 27.38 -7.41 -2.01
N GLU A 153 27.86 -7.35 -0.77
CA GLU A 153 29.21 -6.90 -0.44
C GLU A 153 29.90 -7.92 0.45
N ASP A 154 31.18 -8.17 0.17
CA ASP A 154 32.10 -8.83 1.09
C ASP A 154 32.55 -7.79 2.13
N VAL A 155 32.05 -7.94 3.35
CA VAL A 155 32.36 -7.03 4.45
C VAL A 155 33.68 -7.36 5.13
N THR A 156 34.26 -8.53 4.88
CA THR A 156 35.59 -8.93 5.37
C THR A 156 36.69 -8.24 4.56
N ASN A 157 36.57 -8.21 3.23
CA ASN A 157 37.57 -7.62 2.34
C ASN A 157 37.17 -6.23 1.79
N HIS A 158 36.01 -5.71 2.20
CA HIS A 158 35.44 -4.43 1.73
C HIS A 158 35.33 -4.34 0.21
N GLN A 159 34.84 -5.40 -0.43
CA GLN A 159 34.70 -5.50 -1.88
C GLN A 159 33.24 -5.64 -2.29
N PRO A 160 32.80 -4.95 -3.35
CA PRO A 160 31.51 -5.25 -3.96
C PRO A 160 31.58 -6.63 -4.64
N VAL A 161 30.52 -7.43 -4.47
CA VAL A 161 30.39 -8.75 -5.09
C VAL A 161 29.44 -8.66 -6.28
N GLN A 162 28.22 -8.17 -6.03
CA GLN A 162 27.17 -8.07 -7.04
C GLN A 162 26.24 -6.90 -6.75
N TYR A 163 25.78 -6.26 -7.80
CA TYR A 163 24.68 -5.31 -7.76
C TYR A 163 23.57 -5.79 -8.69
N SER A 164 22.33 -5.61 -8.25
CA SER A 164 21.16 -5.85 -9.09
C SER A 164 20.09 -4.81 -8.80
N SER A 165 19.27 -4.54 -9.80
CA SER A 165 18.10 -3.68 -9.64
C SER A 165 16.86 -4.31 -10.26
N GLN A 166 15.71 -4.00 -9.71
CA GLN A 166 14.43 -4.48 -10.20
C GLN A 166 13.40 -3.37 -10.03
N ARG A 167 12.83 -2.93 -11.14
CA ARG A 167 11.60 -2.13 -11.15
C ARG A 167 10.43 -3.07 -11.44
N SER A 168 9.43 -3.07 -10.58
CA SER A 168 8.21 -3.85 -10.82
C SER A 168 6.96 -3.06 -10.48
N ALA A 169 5.95 -3.17 -11.33
CA ALA A 169 4.61 -2.75 -11.01
C ALA A 169 3.83 -3.95 -10.46
N PHE A 170 2.94 -3.72 -9.49
CA PHE A 170 2.13 -4.78 -8.89
C PHE A 170 0.78 -4.27 -8.42
N ASP A 171 -0.20 -5.17 -8.37
CA ASP A 171 -1.52 -4.87 -7.84
C ASP A 171 -1.46 -4.64 -6.32
N ARG A 172 -2.00 -3.51 -5.89
CA ARG A 172 -1.88 -3.01 -4.51
C ARG A 172 -2.66 -3.84 -3.50
N ARG A 173 -3.52 -4.77 -3.90
CA ARG A 173 -4.26 -5.64 -2.96
C ARG A 173 -3.66 -7.03 -2.90
N THR A 174 -3.35 -7.57 -4.07
CA THR A 174 -2.92 -8.96 -4.24
C THR A 174 -1.41 -9.14 -4.23
N GLY A 175 -0.63 -8.08 -4.48
CA GLY A 175 0.81 -8.16 -4.65
C GLY A 175 1.25 -8.77 -5.99
N ALA A 176 0.31 -9.14 -6.86
CA ALA A 176 0.62 -9.77 -8.14
C ALA A 176 1.31 -8.79 -9.09
N LEU A 177 2.40 -9.22 -9.70
CA LEU A 177 3.16 -8.43 -10.66
C LEU A 177 2.36 -8.12 -11.92
N VAL A 178 2.50 -6.89 -12.40
CA VAL A 178 1.89 -6.35 -13.61
C VAL A 178 2.99 -5.80 -14.51
N ASN A 179 2.97 -6.16 -15.78
CA ASN A 179 3.98 -5.71 -16.74
C ASN A 179 3.62 -4.34 -17.33
N CYS A 180 3.93 -3.26 -16.62
CA CYS A 180 3.74 -1.88 -17.07
C CYS A 180 4.83 -0.97 -16.54
N CYS A 181 4.70 0.34 -16.84
CA CYS A 181 5.25 1.38 -15.98
C CYS A 181 6.80 1.37 -15.86
N GLY A 182 7.46 0.89 -16.91
CA GLY A 182 8.92 0.77 -16.97
C GLY A 182 9.49 -0.43 -16.21
N ALA A 183 8.69 -1.47 -15.94
CA ALA A 183 9.18 -2.70 -15.32
C ALA A 183 10.43 -3.23 -16.03
N ALA A 184 11.45 -3.55 -15.24
CA ALA A 184 12.77 -3.98 -15.71
C ALA A 184 13.48 -4.79 -14.62
N VAL A 185 14.34 -5.70 -15.05
CA VAL A 185 15.42 -6.23 -14.20
C VAL A 185 16.72 -5.70 -14.78
N ASP A 186 17.51 -5.07 -13.93
CA ASP A 186 18.64 -4.24 -14.31
C ASP A 186 18.25 -3.22 -15.39
N SER A 187 18.97 -3.19 -16.50
CA SER A 187 18.66 -2.33 -17.65
C SER A 187 17.68 -2.96 -18.64
N ASN A 188 17.24 -4.20 -18.42
CA ASN A 188 16.45 -4.95 -19.39
C ASN A 188 14.94 -4.81 -19.17
N THR A 189 14.32 -3.97 -20.00
CA THR A 189 12.87 -3.69 -20.01
C THR A 189 12.05 -4.73 -20.78
N LYS A 190 12.68 -5.73 -21.41
CA LYS A 190 11.98 -6.76 -22.20
C LYS A 190 11.51 -7.93 -21.34
N ILE A 191 12.00 -8.03 -20.11
CA ILE A 191 11.69 -9.12 -19.19
C ILE A 191 10.25 -8.98 -18.71
N ARG A 192 9.44 -10.02 -18.98
CA ARG A 192 8.07 -10.09 -18.48
C ARG A 192 8.08 -10.70 -17.08
N GLN A 193 7.76 -9.88 -16.10
CA GLN A 193 7.72 -10.29 -14.69
C GLN A 193 6.32 -10.77 -14.32
N SER A 194 6.20 -11.87 -13.59
CA SER A 194 4.91 -12.43 -13.14
C SER A 194 5.07 -13.17 -11.82
N GLY A 195 3.96 -13.36 -11.09
CA GLY A 195 4.01 -13.87 -9.71
C GLY A 195 4.08 -12.73 -8.70
N LEU A 196 4.90 -12.88 -7.67
CA LEU A 196 5.16 -11.90 -6.60
C LEU A 196 6.62 -11.46 -6.66
N ALA A 197 6.94 -10.26 -6.16
CA ALA A 197 8.35 -9.85 -5.96
C ALA A 197 8.55 -9.27 -4.56
N PHE A 198 7.97 -8.10 -4.30
CA PHE A 198 8.27 -7.32 -3.10
C PHE A 198 7.37 -7.64 -1.90
N VAL A 199 6.10 -7.98 -2.17
CA VAL A 199 5.08 -8.14 -1.14
C VAL A 199 4.32 -9.45 -1.35
N TRP A 200 3.86 -10.03 -0.25
CA TRP A 200 2.92 -11.13 -0.28
C TRP A 200 1.49 -10.58 -0.25
N PRO A 201 0.48 -11.30 -0.74
CA PRO A 201 -0.90 -10.83 -0.68
C PRO A 201 -1.32 -10.52 0.77
N ILE A 202 -2.06 -9.43 0.95
CA ILE A 202 -2.76 -9.17 2.21
C ILE A 202 -3.74 -10.32 2.45
N GLY A 203 -3.74 -10.90 3.65
CA GLY A 203 -4.48 -12.14 3.90
C GLY A 203 -3.83 -13.35 3.22
N ALA A 204 -2.49 -13.48 3.30
CA ALA A 204 -1.76 -14.59 2.70
C ALA A 204 -2.30 -15.95 3.19
N GLN A 205 -2.48 -16.86 2.25
CA GLN A 205 -3.11 -18.17 2.46
C GLN A 205 -2.06 -19.28 2.50
N ARG A 206 -2.43 -20.44 3.04
CA ARG A 206 -1.56 -21.64 3.09
C ARG A 206 -1.57 -22.37 1.74
N LYS A 207 -0.99 -21.75 0.71
CA LYS A 207 -0.91 -22.29 -0.65
C LYS A 207 0.45 -22.00 -1.28
N THR A 208 0.71 -22.61 -2.43
CA THR A 208 1.90 -22.28 -3.22
C THR A 208 1.70 -20.93 -3.91
N TYR A 209 2.71 -20.07 -3.81
CA TYR A 209 2.78 -18.82 -4.55
C TYR A 209 3.91 -18.87 -5.57
N GLN A 210 3.78 -18.10 -6.65
CA GLN A 210 4.84 -17.94 -7.63
C GLN A 210 5.61 -16.67 -7.27
N VAL A 211 6.91 -16.79 -6.99
CA VAL A 211 7.80 -15.67 -6.68
C VAL A 211 8.72 -15.47 -7.88
N PHE A 212 8.84 -14.24 -8.36
CA PHE A 212 9.67 -13.91 -9.51
C PHE A 212 11.14 -13.91 -9.11
N ASP A 213 11.90 -14.84 -9.65
CA ASP A 213 13.33 -14.95 -9.44
C ASP A 213 14.07 -14.07 -10.46
N THR A 214 14.92 -13.16 -9.98
CA THR A 214 15.67 -12.20 -10.81
C THR A 214 16.95 -12.78 -11.41
N THR A 215 17.36 -13.99 -11.03
CA THR A 215 18.48 -14.72 -11.64
C THR A 215 17.98 -15.54 -12.83
N LEU A 216 16.88 -16.29 -12.64
CA LEU A 216 16.25 -17.11 -13.68
C LEU A 216 15.32 -16.32 -14.60
N LEU A 217 14.97 -15.07 -14.22
CA LEU A 217 14.07 -14.18 -14.94
C LEU A 217 12.66 -14.77 -15.16
N LYS A 218 12.17 -15.56 -14.20
CA LYS A 218 10.88 -16.25 -14.28
C LYS A 218 10.28 -16.51 -12.88
N PRO A 219 8.98 -16.78 -12.78
CA PRO A 219 8.39 -17.25 -11.53
C PRO A 219 8.87 -18.64 -11.12
N VAL A 220 9.14 -18.80 -9.82
CA VAL A 220 9.52 -20.05 -9.14
C VAL A 220 8.52 -20.32 -8.00
N PRO A 221 8.09 -21.57 -7.78
CA PRO A 221 7.09 -21.88 -6.76
C PRO A 221 7.68 -21.82 -5.35
N ALA A 222 7.13 -20.94 -4.51
CA ALA A 222 7.32 -20.91 -3.06
C ALA A 222 6.18 -21.65 -2.36
N ARG A 223 6.48 -22.81 -1.77
CA ARG A 223 5.50 -23.70 -1.13
C ARG A 223 5.34 -23.38 0.34
N TYR A 224 4.10 -23.38 0.84
CA TYR A 224 3.86 -23.33 2.28
C TYR A 224 4.38 -24.60 2.96
N VAL A 225 5.20 -24.44 4.01
CA VAL A 225 5.81 -25.58 4.73
C VAL A 225 5.52 -25.57 6.24
N GLY A 226 4.77 -24.59 6.74
CA GLY A 226 4.36 -24.54 8.15
C GLY A 226 4.29 -23.13 8.71
N THR A 227 4.30 -23.02 10.04
CA THR A 227 4.32 -21.75 10.75
C THR A 227 5.56 -21.63 11.62
N ALA A 228 5.97 -20.40 11.92
CA ALA A 228 7.01 -20.10 12.90
C ALA A 228 6.63 -18.84 13.69
N THR A 229 7.40 -18.53 14.73
CA THR A 229 7.27 -17.28 15.48
C THR A 229 8.52 -16.43 15.26
N ILE A 230 8.34 -15.21 14.75
CA ILE A 230 9.41 -14.22 14.55
C ILE A 230 9.12 -13.04 15.47
N ASN A 231 10.00 -12.77 16.44
CA ASN A 231 9.86 -11.70 17.46
C ASN A 231 8.43 -11.60 18.06
N GLY A 232 7.89 -12.76 18.48
CA GLY A 232 6.56 -12.85 19.09
C GLY A 232 5.39 -12.69 18.14
N MET A 233 5.60 -12.86 16.84
CA MET A 233 4.57 -12.77 15.79
C MET A 233 4.51 -14.07 14.99
N THR A 234 3.32 -14.64 14.83
CA THR A 234 3.12 -15.84 14.02
C THR A 234 3.30 -15.53 12.54
N ALA A 235 4.14 -16.31 11.87
CA ALA A 235 4.46 -16.19 10.46
C ALA A 235 4.15 -17.49 9.72
N TYR A 236 3.69 -17.40 8.48
CA TYR A 236 3.66 -18.51 7.54
C TYR A 236 5.02 -18.66 6.88
N LYS A 237 5.56 -19.88 6.89
CA LYS A 237 6.85 -20.21 6.30
C LYS A 237 6.62 -20.72 4.88
N PHE A 238 7.19 -20.03 3.89
CA PHE A 238 7.22 -20.44 2.50
C PHE A 238 8.64 -20.75 2.06
N VAL A 239 8.84 -21.83 1.33
CA VAL A 239 10.14 -22.25 0.80
C VAL A 239 10.07 -22.33 -0.71
N GLU A 240 10.92 -21.55 -1.35
CA GLU A 240 11.25 -21.61 -2.76
C GLU A 240 12.51 -22.47 -2.93
N GLN A 241 12.52 -23.32 -3.96
CA GLN A 241 13.65 -24.20 -4.22
C GLN A 241 13.94 -24.28 -5.72
N VAL A 242 15.16 -23.95 -6.09
CA VAL A 242 15.70 -24.08 -7.46
C VAL A 242 16.75 -25.18 -7.43
N SER A 243 16.60 -26.19 -8.28
CA SER A 243 17.51 -27.35 -8.34
C SER A 243 18.35 -27.31 -9.61
N ASN A 244 19.58 -26.79 -9.49
CA ASN A 244 20.59 -26.69 -10.54
C ASN A 244 20.05 -26.33 -11.93
N GLU A 245 19.48 -25.13 -12.04
CA GLU A 245 18.90 -24.67 -13.30
C GLU A 245 19.88 -23.78 -14.07
N ARG A 246 20.07 -24.10 -15.34
CA ARG A 246 20.87 -23.27 -16.26
C ARG A 246 20.13 -21.99 -16.60
N PHE A 247 20.77 -20.85 -16.38
CA PHE A 247 20.23 -19.53 -16.74
C PHE A 247 21.09 -18.78 -17.75
N GLY A 248 22.33 -19.21 -17.96
CA GLY A 248 23.28 -18.50 -18.80
C GLY A 248 24.45 -19.36 -19.27
N GLN A 249 25.41 -18.68 -19.89
CA GLN A 249 26.70 -19.25 -20.28
C GLN A 249 27.75 -18.15 -20.25
N GLN A 250 28.95 -18.50 -19.80
CA GLN A 250 30.07 -17.57 -19.75
C GLN A 250 31.32 -18.21 -20.34
N ALA A 251 32.02 -17.45 -21.19
CA ALA A 251 33.35 -17.79 -21.64
C ALA A 251 34.38 -17.37 -20.58
N VAL A 252 35.15 -18.33 -20.07
CA VAL A 252 36.22 -18.10 -19.10
C VAL A 252 37.54 -18.67 -19.60
N PRO A 253 38.70 -18.08 -19.23
CA PRO A 253 40.01 -18.69 -19.48
C PRO A 253 40.06 -20.14 -19.00
N ARG A 254 40.67 -21.02 -19.81
CA ARG A 254 40.82 -22.45 -19.46
C ARG A 254 41.57 -22.65 -18.14
N SER A 255 42.53 -21.79 -17.83
CA SER A 255 43.25 -21.77 -16.55
C SER A 255 42.33 -21.57 -15.35
N LEU A 256 41.34 -20.68 -15.43
CA LEU A 256 40.36 -20.46 -14.36
C LEU A 256 39.38 -21.63 -14.21
N ALA A 257 39.08 -22.31 -15.31
CA ALA A 257 38.25 -23.52 -15.30
C ALA A 257 39.00 -24.80 -14.88
N GLY A 258 40.28 -24.70 -14.50
CA GLY A 258 41.13 -25.85 -14.17
C GLY A 258 41.36 -26.79 -15.36
N LEU A 259 41.27 -26.28 -16.59
CA LEU A 259 41.43 -27.06 -17.82
C LEU A 259 42.80 -26.80 -18.45
N PRO A 260 43.44 -27.84 -19.03
CA PRO A 260 44.72 -27.67 -19.73
C PRO A 260 44.55 -26.88 -21.03
N GLY A 261 45.62 -26.22 -21.47
CA GLY A 261 45.70 -25.47 -22.72
C GLY A 261 45.45 -23.96 -22.57
N GLN A 262 45.71 -23.22 -23.65
CA GLN A 262 45.45 -21.78 -23.73
C GLN A 262 44.05 -21.50 -24.31
N GLY A 263 43.59 -20.25 -24.17
CA GLY A 263 42.30 -19.79 -24.70
C GLY A 263 41.16 -19.82 -23.67
N SER A 264 39.94 -19.67 -24.16
CA SER A 264 38.71 -19.67 -23.36
C SER A 264 37.89 -20.94 -23.58
N VAL A 265 37.09 -21.29 -22.58
CA VAL A 265 36.06 -22.32 -22.65
C VAL A 265 34.73 -21.68 -22.27
N THR A 266 33.66 -22.03 -22.99
CA THR A 266 32.30 -21.60 -22.63
C THR A 266 31.71 -22.62 -21.68
N LEU A 267 31.30 -22.17 -20.50
CA LEU A 267 30.70 -22.98 -19.45
C LEU A 267 29.25 -22.55 -19.21
N SER A 268 28.45 -23.48 -18.73
CA SER A 268 27.05 -23.27 -18.35
C SER A 268 26.97 -22.55 -17.00
N GLU A 269 26.23 -21.45 -16.92
CA GLU A 269 25.92 -20.85 -15.62
C GLU A 269 24.68 -21.53 -15.06
N ASN A 270 24.84 -22.20 -13.92
CA ASN A 270 23.76 -22.87 -13.23
C ASN A 270 23.54 -22.26 -11.85
N TYR A 271 22.26 -22.16 -11.48
CA TYR A 271 21.79 -21.59 -10.24
C TYR A 271 21.06 -22.64 -9.41
N THR A 272 21.42 -22.73 -8.15
CA THR A 272 20.73 -23.53 -7.13
C THR A 272 20.41 -22.60 -5.97
N ALA A 273 19.18 -22.66 -5.49
CA ALA A 273 18.75 -21.79 -4.41
C ALA A 273 17.74 -22.44 -3.48
N THR A 274 17.76 -22.01 -2.23
CA THR A 274 16.70 -22.28 -1.26
C THR A 274 16.40 -20.99 -0.51
N ASN A 275 15.32 -20.32 -0.92
CA ASN A 275 14.85 -19.09 -0.30
C ASN A 275 13.69 -19.41 0.65
N THR A 276 13.77 -18.92 1.87
CA THR A 276 12.74 -19.10 2.89
C THR A 276 12.19 -17.75 3.32
N TYR A 277 10.88 -17.59 3.18
CA TYR A 277 10.13 -16.40 3.54
C TYR A 277 9.26 -16.68 4.76
N TRP A 278 9.37 -15.84 5.79
CA TRP A 278 8.45 -15.87 6.93
C TRP A 278 7.50 -14.68 6.81
N VAL A 279 6.23 -14.94 6.52
CA VAL A 279 5.26 -13.93 6.09
C VAL A 279 4.17 -13.78 7.13
N ASP A 280 3.83 -12.55 7.52
CA ASP A 280 2.62 -12.28 8.29
C ASP A 280 1.38 -12.63 7.46
N PRO A 281 0.55 -13.62 7.86
CA PRO A 281 -0.64 -13.97 7.12
C PRO A 281 -1.68 -12.84 7.02
N VAL A 282 -1.67 -11.85 7.92
CA VAL A 282 -2.64 -10.76 7.88
C VAL A 282 -2.21 -9.67 6.90
N THR A 283 -0.99 -9.14 7.04
CA THR A 283 -0.54 -7.98 6.26
C THR A 283 0.18 -8.34 4.97
N GLY A 284 0.70 -9.57 4.84
CA GLY A 284 1.58 -9.95 3.73
C GLY A 284 3.02 -9.42 3.87
N THR A 285 3.40 -8.89 5.04
CA THR A 285 4.77 -8.43 5.31
C THR A 285 5.71 -9.62 5.48
N VAL A 286 6.88 -9.58 4.85
CA VAL A 286 7.96 -10.55 5.11
C VAL A 286 8.68 -10.14 6.39
N LEU A 287 8.51 -10.93 7.45
CA LEU A 287 9.05 -10.69 8.79
C LEU A 287 10.52 -11.12 8.91
N ALA A 288 10.92 -12.16 8.17
CA ALA A 288 12.29 -12.62 8.08
C ALA A 288 12.51 -13.29 6.71
N LEU A 289 13.76 -13.32 6.25
CA LEU A 289 14.17 -13.91 4.98
C LEU A 289 15.51 -14.63 5.14
N SER A 290 15.61 -15.81 4.53
CA SER A 290 16.86 -16.56 4.39
C SER A 290 17.04 -16.90 2.92
N GLN A 291 18.20 -16.57 2.37
CA GLN A 291 18.58 -16.91 1.00
C GLN A 291 19.84 -17.78 1.06
N ASN A 292 19.78 -18.94 0.44
CA ASN A 292 20.93 -19.83 0.32
C ASN A 292 21.15 -20.11 -1.16
N ASP A 293 22.13 -19.42 -1.72
CA ASP A 293 22.36 -19.35 -3.16
C ASP A 293 23.68 -20.03 -3.52
N LYS A 294 23.68 -20.70 -4.67
CA LYS A 294 24.87 -21.22 -5.32
C LYS A 294 24.78 -20.95 -6.82
N VAL A 295 25.76 -20.21 -7.34
CA VAL A 295 25.99 -20.01 -8.76
C VAL A 295 27.30 -20.68 -9.13
N ALA A 296 27.24 -21.60 -10.08
CA ALA A 296 28.43 -22.33 -10.55
C ALA A 296 28.50 -22.33 -12.09
N LEU A 297 29.73 -22.27 -12.60
CA LEU A 297 30.03 -22.53 -14.00
C LEU A 297 30.35 -24.02 -14.16
N GLU A 298 29.53 -24.71 -14.95
CA GLU A 298 29.64 -26.15 -15.16
C GLU A 298 30.02 -26.46 -16.61
N ASP A 299 30.75 -27.54 -16.82
CA ASP A 299 31.04 -28.05 -18.15
C ASP A 299 29.88 -28.90 -18.72
N SER A 300 30.06 -29.47 -19.91
CA SER A 300 29.04 -30.31 -20.56
C SER A 300 28.75 -31.63 -19.83
N THR A 301 29.56 -32.01 -18.84
CA THR A 301 29.33 -33.19 -17.99
C THR A 301 28.54 -32.87 -16.73
N GLY A 302 28.26 -31.59 -16.48
CA GLY A 302 27.65 -31.10 -15.23
C GLY A 302 28.65 -30.97 -14.09
N ALA A 303 29.95 -31.09 -14.34
CA ALA A 303 30.97 -30.88 -13.32
C ALA A 303 31.19 -29.38 -13.12
N ALA A 304 31.06 -28.92 -11.87
CA ALA A 304 31.40 -27.55 -11.49
C ALA A 304 32.89 -27.30 -11.70
N ARG A 305 33.21 -26.31 -12.55
CA ARG A 305 34.58 -25.87 -12.85
C ARG A 305 34.95 -24.59 -12.11
N LEU A 306 33.96 -23.75 -11.79
CA LEU A 306 34.14 -22.53 -11.00
C LEU A 306 32.88 -22.30 -10.15
N VAL A 307 33.06 -21.89 -8.90
CA VAL A 307 31.95 -21.39 -8.06
C VAL A 307 31.99 -19.86 -8.09
N ALA A 308 30.95 -19.24 -8.64
CA ALA A 308 30.87 -17.78 -8.74
C ALA A 308 30.39 -17.16 -7.42
N LEU A 309 29.41 -17.79 -6.78
CA LEU A 309 28.87 -17.41 -5.47
C LEU A 309 28.32 -18.66 -4.78
N GLN A 310 28.58 -18.81 -3.48
CA GLN A 310 27.98 -19.85 -2.67
C GLN A 310 27.85 -19.41 -1.22
N GLY A 311 26.64 -19.54 -0.67
CA GLY A 311 26.42 -19.47 0.76
C GLY A 311 25.05 -18.93 1.13
N GLN A 312 24.87 -18.74 2.44
CA GLN A 312 23.60 -18.35 3.03
C GLN A 312 23.70 -16.97 3.68
N VAL A 313 22.73 -16.10 3.36
CA VAL A 313 22.49 -14.84 4.05
C VAL A 313 21.09 -14.87 4.68
N VAL A 314 20.97 -14.32 5.87
CA VAL A 314 19.71 -14.24 6.62
C VAL A 314 19.49 -12.82 7.11
N THR A 315 18.22 -12.42 7.25
CA THR A 315 17.89 -11.11 7.80
C THR A 315 18.50 -10.89 9.19
N THR A 316 18.94 -9.67 9.45
CA THR A 316 19.50 -9.32 10.77
C THR A 316 18.40 -9.20 11.82
N PRO A 317 18.69 -9.39 13.12
CA PRO A 317 17.70 -9.19 14.18
C PRO A 317 17.08 -7.79 14.17
N GLN A 318 17.84 -6.76 13.79
CA GLN A 318 17.37 -5.39 13.65
C GLN A 318 16.34 -5.27 12.52
N THR A 319 16.62 -5.89 11.37
CA THR A 319 15.70 -5.96 10.23
C THR A 319 14.43 -6.74 10.60
N ASP A 320 14.54 -7.90 11.24
CA ASP A 320 13.39 -8.70 11.67
C ASP A 320 12.48 -7.90 12.62
N GLN A 321 13.08 -7.17 13.57
CA GLN A 321 12.31 -6.34 14.50
C GLN A 321 11.64 -5.15 13.79
N ALA A 322 12.30 -4.52 12.82
CA ALA A 322 11.71 -3.45 12.02
C ALA A 322 10.50 -3.95 11.23
N GLN A 323 10.62 -5.11 10.55
CA GLN A 323 9.51 -5.70 9.79
C GLN A 323 8.35 -6.13 10.69
N VAL A 324 8.63 -6.66 11.88
CA VAL A 324 7.59 -6.97 12.88
C VAL A 324 6.87 -5.71 13.38
N ASN A 325 7.57 -4.61 13.58
CA ASN A 325 6.94 -3.34 13.98
C ASN A 325 6.03 -2.80 12.87
N ILE A 326 6.47 -2.87 11.61
CA ILE A 326 5.67 -2.50 10.43
C ILE A 326 4.41 -3.37 10.36
N ALA A 327 4.57 -4.70 10.47
CA ALA A 327 3.45 -5.65 10.42
C ALA A 327 2.46 -5.43 11.56
N ARG A 328 2.91 -5.26 12.81
CA ARG A 328 2.03 -4.97 13.95
C ARG A 328 1.23 -3.67 13.76
N SER A 329 1.89 -2.62 13.28
CA SER A 329 1.22 -1.34 12.99
C SER A 329 0.14 -1.51 11.92
N ALA A 330 0.44 -2.25 10.84
CA ALA A 330 -0.52 -2.54 9.79
C ALA A 330 -1.67 -3.44 10.29
N GLN A 331 -1.40 -4.48 11.08
CA GLN A 331 -2.43 -5.32 11.69
C GLN A 331 -3.38 -4.51 12.57
N ASN A 332 -2.86 -3.60 13.40
CA ASN A 332 -3.70 -2.76 14.26
C ASN A 332 -4.63 -1.85 13.44
N LYS A 333 -4.13 -1.26 12.35
CA LYS A 333 -4.94 -0.46 11.42
C LYS A 333 -6.01 -1.31 10.72
N ILE A 334 -5.66 -2.51 10.28
CA ILE A 334 -6.59 -3.45 9.65
C ILE A 334 -7.69 -3.86 10.63
N ARG A 335 -7.34 -4.26 11.86
CA ARG A 335 -8.30 -4.62 12.93
C ARG A 335 -9.22 -3.45 13.29
N LEU A 336 -8.69 -2.22 13.34
CA LEU A 336 -9.49 -1.04 13.59
C LEU A 336 -10.59 -0.87 12.52
N ILE A 337 -10.26 -1.10 11.26
CA ILE A 337 -11.18 -0.92 10.14
C ILE A 337 -12.14 -2.11 10.01
N GLN A 338 -11.65 -3.34 10.13
CA GLN A 338 -12.44 -4.54 9.84
C GLN A 338 -13.25 -5.04 11.04
N ASP A 339 -12.76 -4.86 12.27
CA ASP A 339 -13.34 -5.52 13.43
C ASP A 339 -13.81 -4.49 14.49
N ILE A 340 -12.89 -3.67 15.00
CA ILE A 340 -13.15 -2.80 16.16
C ILE A 340 -14.09 -1.65 15.78
N GLY A 341 -13.81 -0.94 14.68
CA GLY A 341 -14.60 0.21 14.23
C GLY A 341 -16.06 -0.17 13.97
N PRO A 342 -16.35 -1.21 13.15
CA PRO A 342 -17.71 -1.66 12.93
C PRO A 342 -18.40 -2.09 14.23
N LEU A 343 -17.72 -2.81 15.12
CA LEU A 343 -18.30 -3.27 16.39
C LEU A 343 -18.71 -2.09 17.28
N VAL A 344 -17.83 -1.11 17.47
CA VAL A 344 -18.12 0.08 18.28
C VAL A 344 -19.28 0.87 17.67
N LEU A 345 -19.28 1.07 16.34
CA LEU A 345 -20.36 1.78 15.66
C LEU A 345 -21.71 1.06 15.78
N VAL A 346 -21.74 -0.28 15.73
CA VAL A 346 -22.97 -1.06 15.96
C VAL A 346 -23.46 -0.92 17.39
N ILE A 347 -22.59 -1.07 18.39
CA ILE A 347 -22.97 -0.98 19.81
C ILE A 347 -23.54 0.41 20.12
N VAL A 348 -22.82 1.47 19.73
CA VAL A 348 -23.28 2.85 19.94
C VAL A 348 -24.55 3.12 19.13
N GLY A 349 -24.61 2.66 17.88
CA GLY A 349 -25.77 2.84 17.01
C GLY A 349 -27.04 2.20 17.58
N ILE A 350 -26.98 0.93 18.00
CA ILE A 350 -28.10 0.24 18.63
C ILE A 350 -28.50 0.92 19.94
N GLY A 351 -27.53 1.30 20.78
CA GLY A 351 -27.80 2.02 22.03
C GLY A 351 -28.58 3.32 21.79
N LEU A 352 -28.18 4.11 20.79
CA LEU A 352 -28.87 5.34 20.41
C LEU A 352 -30.26 5.10 19.86
N VAL A 353 -30.46 4.04 19.05
CA VAL A 353 -31.78 3.66 18.54
C VAL A 353 -32.71 3.27 19.69
N VAL A 354 -32.26 2.43 20.63
CA VAL A 354 -33.08 1.99 21.77
C VAL A 354 -33.45 3.17 22.67
N LEU A 355 -32.49 4.05 22.99
CA LEU A 355 -32.75 5.25 23.78
C LEU A 355 -33.72 6.21 23.06
N GLY A 356 -33.54 6.41 21.75
CA GLY A 356 -34.43 7.24 20.94
C GLY A 356 -35.87 6.72 20.95
N ILE A 357 -36.06 5.41 20.75
CA ILE A 357 -37.37 4.76 20.80
C ILE A 357 -37.98 4.88 22.21
N MET A 358 -37.21 4.64 23.26
CA MET A 358 -37.69 4.73 24.65
C MET A 358 -38.20 6.15 24.98
N LEU A 359 -37.51 7.19 24.51
CA LEU A 359 -37.92 8.58 24.69
C LEU A 359 -39.22 8.92 23.95
N ILE A 360 -39.42 8.32 22.77
CA ILE A 360 -40.66 8.47 21.99
C ILE A 360 -41.81 7.72 22.68
N MET A 361 -41.58 6.51 23.19
CA MET A 361 -42.62 5.68 23.82
C MET A 361 -43.12 6.27 25.13
N ARG A 362 -42.24 6.83 25.97
CA ARG A 362 -42.62 7.44 27.26
C ARG A 362 -43.55 8.66 27.17
N GLN A 363 -43.78 9.22 25.98
CA GLN A 363 -44.74 10.31 25.80
C GLN A 363 -46.17 9.85 25.54
N ARG A 364 -46.36 8.60 25.13
CA ARG A 364 -47.68 8.10 24.72
C ARG A 364 -48.65 7.94 25.90
N ASP A 365 -48.14 8.01 27.12
CA ASP A 365 -48.92 7.84 28.36
C ASP A 365 -49.50 9.17 28.90
N GLU A 366 -49.24 10.33 28.29
CA GLU A 366 -49.71 11.66 28.76
C GLU A 366 -50.78 12.34 27.88
N GLU A 367 -51.26 11.71 26.79
CA GLU A 367 -52.40 12.24 26.01
C GLU A 367 -53.74 11.78 26.61
N GLU A 368 -54.21 12.51 27.62
CA GLU A 368 -55.58 12.40 28.14
C GLU A 368 -56.57 12.93 27.06
N PRO A 369 -57.59 12.15 26.65
CA PRO A 369 -58.53 12.60 25.62
C PRO A 369 -59.39 13.73 26.16
N VAL A 370 -59.20 14.94 25.63
CA VAL A 370 -60.14 16.05 25.80
C VAL A 370 -61.44 15.67 25.12
N TYR A 371 -62.47 15.38 25.92
CA TYR A 371 -63.84 15.26 25.43
C TYR A 371 -64.35 16.66 25.10
N ASP A 372 -64.69 16.91 23.84
CA ASP A 372 -65.47 18.09 23.44
C ASP A 372 -66.88 17.95 24.03
N GLU A 373 -67.20 18.74 25.05
CA GLU A 373 -68.59 18.96 25.47
C GLU A 373 -69.24 19.96 24.51
N ASP A 374 -70.02 19.45 23.56
CA ASP A 374 -70.97 20.26 22.78
C ASP A 374 -72.05 20.83 23.72
N PRO A 375 -72.27 22.16 23.77
CA PRO A 375 -73.36 22.72 24.57
C PRO A 375 -74.70 22.37 23.93
N VAL A 376 -75.45 21.51 24.63
CA VAL A 376 -76.87 21.22 24.40
C VAL A 376 -77.67 22.53 24.42
N GLY A 377 -78.46 22.75 23.36
CA GLY A 377 -79.29 23.94 23.21
C GLY A 377 -80.30 24.14 24.33
N SER A 378 -80.65 25.40 24.58
CA SER A 378 -81.89 25.77 25.25
C SER A 378 -82.73 26.62 24.31
N ALA A 379 -83.85 26.06 23.89
CA ALA A 379 -84.98 26.79 23.35
C ALA A 379 -85.63 27.63 24.46
N ALA A 380 -85.96 28.89 24.14
CA ALA A 380 -87.19 29.60 24.53
C ALA A 380 -87.25 30.93 23.77
#